data_AF-A0A1Y3B571-F1
#
_entry.id   AF-A0A1Y3B571-F1
#
_cell.length_a   1.000
_cell.length_b   1.000
_cell.length_c   1.000
_cell.angle_alpha   90.00
_cell.angle_beta   90.00
_cell.angle_gamma   90.00
#
_symmetry.space_group_name_H-M   'P 1'
#
loop_
_entity.id
_entity.type
_entity.pdbx_description
1 polymer ?
#
loop_
_entity_poly.entity_id
_entity_poly.type
_entity_poly.pdbx_seq_one_letter_code
_entity_poly.pdbx_strand_id
1 'polypeptide(L)'
;MKRPEQQQQQAEKDENNEENVPILGYWNIRGNAQPIRLLLHYTKTRYLEKTYNFGKCDQDKIIWRSSKFNLELDFPNLPYYIEGDLKLTQSLTILRYLAKKHNLAGQTEKERIRIDLLEQQLRDYRNEFIEASTSKNFEKSRIIFLAKLPEKLRSLSAFLKERPFFCGNSISYVDFMAYEYIDQHYYLYHELFEQYGCQNLIEFLHRVEALPTIKEYQYSQEYIRHPSGLLIQWYEAKFFSTFNRSVSDKPTEQLEQEIQQNTIKSTDQNDQDMYLV
;
A
#
# COMPACT_ATOMS: atom_id res chain seq x y z
N MET A 1 7.79 30.40 46.38
CA MET A 1 6.55 29.79 45.85
C MET A 1 6.24 30.38 44.47
N LYS A 2 6.69 29.73 43.39
CA LYS A 2 6.36 30.07 41.98
C LYS A 2 6.08 28.78 41.21
N ARG A 3 4.93 28.14 41.45
CA ARG A 3 4.55 26.84 40.86
C ARG A 3 3.13 26.67 40.31
N PRO A 4 2.11 27.51 40.59
CA PRO A 4 0.77 27.27 40.02
C PRO A 4 0.66 27.59 38.51
N GLU A 5 1.13 28.77 38.09
CA GLU A 5 0.90 29.26 36.72
C GLU A 5 1.67 28.47 35.64
N GLN A 6 2.90 28.02 35.94
CA GLN A 6 3.68 27.18 35.03
C GLN A 6 3.10 25.77 34.90
N GLN A 7 2.45 25.26 35.95
CA GLN A 7 1.78 23.95 35.92
C GLN A 7 0.45 24.04 35.17
N GLN A 8 -0.29 25.14 35.29
CA GLN A 8 -1.50 25.39 34.49
C GLN A 8 -1.20 25.61 33.01
N GLN A 9 -0.17 26.38 32.64
CA GLN A 9 0.21 26.57 31.23
C GLN A 9 0.78 25.29 30.59
N GLN A 10 1.40 24.42 31.37
CA GLN A 10 1.85 23.11 30.91
C GLN A 10 0.66 22.16 30.76
N ALA A 11 -0.27 22.13 31.72
CA ALA A 11 -1.50 21.34 31.65
C ALA A 11 -2.43 21.77 30.49
N GLU A 12 -2.59 23.08 30.25
CA GLU A 12 -3.36 23.60 29.11
C GLU A 12 -2.68 23.30 27.76
N LYS A 13 -1.34 23.27 27.71
CA LYS A 13 -0.60 22.83 26.50
C LYS A 13 -0.71 21.32 26.27
N ASP A 14 -0.73 20.53 27.35
CA ASP A 14 -0.84 19.09 27.29
C ASP A 14 -2.29 18.66 26.98
N GLU A 15 -3.31 19.35 27.50
CA GLU A 15 -4.74 19.19 27.14
C GLU A 15 -5.02 19.61 25.68
N ASN A 16 -4.48 20.74 25.20
CA ASN A 16 -4.57 21.13 23.79
C ASN A 16 -3.84 20.15 22.84
N ASN A 17 -2.85 19.41 23.35
CA ASN A 17 -2.16 18.32 22.64
C ASN A 17 -2.93 16.99 22.66
N GLU A 18 -3.90 16.83 23.57
CA GLU A 18 -4.79 15.67 23.62
C GLU A 18 -6.04 15.83 22.74
N GLU A 19 -6.59 17.04 22.60
CA GLU A 19 -7.73 17.29 21.69
C GLU A 19 -7.36 17.28 20.20
N ASN A 20 -6.08 17.40 19.84
CA ASN A 20 -5.62 17.50 18.44
C ASN A 20 -4.90 16.25 17.92
N VAL A 21 -5.12 15.08 18.53
CA VAL A 21 -4.50 13.84 18.04
C VAL A 21 -5.05 13.49 16.66
N PRO A 22 -4.19 13.31 15.66
CA PRO A 22 -4.66 12.94 14.33
C PRO A 22 -5.42 11.62 14.33
N ILE A 23 -6.48 11.53 13.54
CA ILE A 23 -7.28 10.31 13.37
C ILE A 23 -7.07 9.75 11.96
N LEU A 24 -6.57 8.52 11.86
CA LEU A 24 -6.56 7.74 10.63
C LEU A 24 -7.81 6.84 10.61
N GLY A 25 -8.70 7.07 9.64
CA GLY A 25 -9.88 6.24 9.44
C GLY A 25 -9.69 5.23 8.33
N TYR A 26 -9.83 3.94 8.62
CA TYR A 26 -9.82 2.90 7.58
C TYR A 26 -10.54 1.63 7.99
N TRP A 27 -10.71 0.72 7.03
CA TRP A 27 -11.13 -0.64 7.33
C TRP A 27 -10.08 -1.36 8.21
N ASN A 28 -10.51 -2.32 9.02
CA ASN A 28 -9.66 -3.18 9.87
C ASN A 28 -8.86 -4.23 9.06
N ILE A 29 -8.21 -3.77 8.00
CA ILE A 29 -7.37 -4.51 7.06
C ILE A 29 -6.14 -3.66 6.71
N ARG A 30 -5.09 -4.26 6.12
CA ARG A 30 -3.93 -3.53 5.57
C ARG A 30 -4.38 -2.49 4.52
N GLY A 31 -4.80 -2.97 3.34
CA GLY A 31 -5.38 -2.16 2.27
C GLY A 31 -4.56 -0.91 1.94
N ASN A 32 -5.23 0.18 1.54
CA ASN A 32 -4.57 1.43 1.17
C ASN A 32 -4.01 2.21 2.37
N ALA A 33 -4.36 1.82 3.60
CA ALA A 33 -3.86 2.48 4.81
C ALA A 33 -2.53 1.92 5.30
N GLN A 34 -2.12 0.72 4.89
CA GLN A 34 -0.89 0.12 5.42
C GLN A 34 0.37 0.96 5.15
N PRO A 35 0.59 1.53 3.94
CA PRO A 35 1.70 2.47 3.75
C PRO A 35 1.63 3.70 4.66
N ILE A 36 0.42 4.18 4.99
CA ILE A 36 0.20 5.32 5.89
C ILE A 36 0.55 4.93 7.32
N ARG A 37 0.09 3.76 7.80
CA ARG A 37 0.43 3.23 9.13
C ARG A 37 1.95 3.07 9.27
N LEU A 38 2.61 2.43 8.29
CA LEU A 38 4.07 2.27 8.27
C LEU A 38 4.79 3.62 8.37
N LEU A 39 4.34 4.63 7.61
CA LEU A 39 4.92 5.97 7.67
C LEU A 39 4.73 6.61 9.06
N LEU A 40 3.51 6.57 9.62
CA LEU A 40 3.21 7.14 10.95
C LEU A 40 4.05 6.49 12.06
N HIS A 41 4.22 5.16 12.02
CA HIS A 41 5.10 4.45 12.96
C HIS A 41 6.57 4.77 12.72
N TYR A 42 7.00 4.85 11.45
CA TYR A 42 8.37 5.23 11.11
C TYR A 42 8.75 6.60 11.68
N THR A 43 7.84 7.58 11.56
CA THR A 43 8.03 8.96 12.04
C THR A 43 7.69 9.13 13.53
N LYS A 44 7.25 8.05 14.21
CA LYS A 44 6.75 8.08 15.60
C LYS A 44 5.64 9.12 15.81
N THR A 45 4.83 9.34 14.78
CA THR A 45 3.71 10.28 14.84
C THR A 45 2.61 9.65 15.67
N ARG A 46 2.24 10.27 16.79
CA ARG A 46 1.08 9.86 17.58
C ARG A 46 -0.19 10.05 16.75
N TYR A 47 -1.03 9.02 16.69
CA TYR A 47 -2.33 9.06 16.02
C TYR A 47 -3.29 8.08 16.70
N LEU A 48 -4.59 8.27 16.45
CA LEU A 48 -5.63 7.30 16.77
C LEU A 48 -6.10 6.64 15.47
N GLU A 49 -6.36 5.33 15.51
CA GLU A 49 -6.97 4.65 14.37
C GLU A 49 -8.46 4.42 14.60
N LYS A 50 -9.30 5.02 13.74
CA LYS A 50 -10.72 4.68 13.65
C LYS A 50 -10.90 3.53 12.67
N THR A 51 -11.04 2.33 13.21
CA THR A 51 -11.24 1.12 12.40
C THR A 51 -12.73 0.86 12.13
N TYR A 52 -13.02 0.43 10.90
CA TYR A 52 -14.33 -0.06 10.48
C TYR A 52 -14.22 -1.53 10.06
N ASN A 53 -15.20 -2.35 10.39
CA ASN A 53 -15.16 -3.78 10.01
C ASN A 53 -15.27 -3.97 8.50
N PHE A 54 -14.33 -4.71 7.93
CA PHE A 54 -14.34 -5.09 6.52
C PHE A 54 -15.25 -6.31 6.30
N GLY A 55 -16.54 -6.05 6.04
CA GLY A 55 -17.42 -6.92 5.25
C GLY A 55 -17.72 -8.33 5.77
N LYS A 56 -17.97 -8.55 7.06
CA LYS A 56 -18.52 -9.84 7.53
C LYS A 56 -20.05 -9.89 7.46
N CYS A 57 -20.72 -8.76 7.57
CA CYS A 57 -22.17 -8.64 7.38
C CYS A 57 -22.54 -7.26 6.82
N ASP A 58 -23.75 -7.11 6.28
CA ASP A 58 -24.20 -5.82 5.74
C ASP A 58 -24.26 -4.70 6.80
N GLN A 59 -24.42 -5.08 8.07
CA GLN A 59 -24.42 -4.15 9.21
C GLN A 59 -23.07 -3.42 9.37
N ASP A 60 -21.94 -4.08 9.12
CA ASP A 60 -20.60 -3.46 9.20
C ASP A 60 -20.44 -2.32 8.17
N LYS A 61 -21.00 -2.50 6.97
CA LYS A 61 -20.98 -1.47 5.93
C LYS A 61 -21.89 -0.30 6.27
N ILE A 62 -22.97 -0.53 7.03
CA ILE A 62 -23.89 0.52 7.49
C ILE A 62 -23.18 1.48 8.45
N ILE A 63 -22.30 1.00 9.34
CA ILE A 63 -21.58 1.84 10.31
C ILE A 63 -20.71 2.90 9.59
N TRP A 64 -19.97 2.50 8.56
CA TRP A 64 -19.23 3.47 7.74
C TRP A 64 -20.20 4.38 6.97
N ARG A 65 -21.20 3.82 6.29
CA ARG A 65 -22.16 4.59 5.49
C ARG A 65 -22.91 5.66 6.28
N SER A 66 -23.26 5.37 7.54
CA SER A 66 -23.94 6.31 8.44
C SER A 66 -23.01 7.41 8.95
N SER A 67 -21.72 7.10 9.14
CA SER A 67 -20.71 8.08 9.59
C SER A 67 -20.14 8.92 8.45
N LYS A 68 -20.18 8.41 7.21
CA LYS A 68 -19.48 8.94 6.04
C LYS A 68 -19.68 10.44 5.81
N PHE A 69 -20.91 10.93 5.95
CA PHE A 69 -21.26 12.33 5.68
C PHE A 69 -21.17 13.24 6.92
N ASN A 70 -20.91 12.67 8.11
CA ASN A 70 -20.83 13.41 9.37
C ASN A 70 -19.41 13.86 9.71
N LEU A 71 -18.43 13.53 8.86
CA LEU A 71 -17.02 13.85 9.08
C LEU A 71 -16.60 15.15 8.37
N GLU A 72 -17.50 15.79 7.61
CA GLU A 72 -17.24 17.03 6.87
C GLU A 72 -16.00 16.93 5.95
N LEU A 73 -15.82 15.77 5.33
CA LEU A 73 -14.79 15.53 4.32
C LEU A 73 -15.27 16.12 2.98
N ASP A 74 -14.41 16.83 2.25
CA ASP A 74 -14.74 17.36 0.91
C ASP A 74 -15.16 16.25 -0.06
N PHE A 75 -14.42 15.14 -0.04
CA PHE A 75 -14.71 13.93 -0.81
C PHE A 75 -14.74 12.71 0.12
N PRO A 76 -15.88 12.40 0.76
CA PRO A 76 -15.94 11.35 1.78
C PRO A 76 -15.52 9.98 1.24
N ASN A 77 -14.43 9.43 1.77
CA ASN A 77 -13.85 8.15 1.35
C ASN A 77 -12.94 7.57 2.44
N LEU A 78 -12.50 6.32 2.26
CA LEU A 78 -11.49 5.65 3.08
C LEU A 78 -10.23 5.35 2.25
N PRO A 79 -9.02 5.57 2.79
CA PRO A 79 -8.74 6.15 4.09
C PRO A 79 -9.02 7.65 4.14
N TYR A 80 -9.28 8.14 5.37
CA TYR A 80 -9.25 9.57 5.70
C TYR A 80 -8.23 9.83 6.81
N TYR A 81 -7.73 11.07 6.87
CA TYR A 81 -6.85 11.56 7.93
C TYR A 81 -7.35 12.91 8.40
N ILE A 82 -7.63 13.06 9.69
CA ILE A 82 -8.12 14.29 10.30
C ILE A 82 -7.10 14.76 11.33
N GLU A 83 -6.61 15.99 11.20
CA GLU A 83 -5.70 16.64 12.14
C GLU A 83 -6.15 18.10 12.36
N GLY A 84 -6.86 18.35 13.46
CA GLY A 84 -7.55 19.63 13.67
C GLY A 84 -8.53 19.93 12.53
N ASP A 85 -8.39 21.11 11.92
CA ASP A 85 -9.21 21.53 10.77
C ASP A 85 -8.80 20.87 9.45
N LEU A 86 -7.64 20.19 9.39
CA LEU A 86 -7.19 19.52 8.18
C LEU A 86 -7.89 18.17 8.03
N LYS A 87 -8.72 18.03 6.99
CA LYS A 87 -9.50 16.83 6.71
C LYS A 87 -9.17 16.28 5.32
N LEU A 88 -8.36 15.23 5.26
CA LEU A 88 -7.87 14.65 4.02
C LEU A 88 -8.55 13.33 3.71
N THR A 89 -8.86 13.10 2.44
CA THR A 89 -9.08 11.77 1.88
C THR A 89 -8.07 11.52 0.76
N GLN A 90 -8.13 10.34 0.12
CA GLN A 90 -7.14 9.85 -0.85
C GLN A 90 -5.80 9.45 -0.21
N SER A 91 -5.52 8.14 -0.25
CA SER A 91 -4.31 7.59 0.36
C SER A 91 -3.00 8.23 -0.09
N LEU A 92 -2.85 8.61 -1.38
CA LEU A 92 -1.64 9.28 -1.87
C LEU A 92 -1.53 10.71 -1.34
N THR A 93 -2.64 11.45 -1.27
CA THR A 93 -2.66 12.79 -0.70
C THR A 93 -2.25 12.76 0.78
N ILE A 94 -2.79 11.81 1.55
CA ILE A 94 -2.43 11.61 2.97
C ILE A 94 -0.94 11.27 3.09
N LEU A 95 -0.43 10.34 2.28
CA LEU A 95 1.00 10.00 2.26
C LEU A 95 1.88 11.20 1.93
N ARG A 96 1.55 11.95 0.87
CA ARG A 96 2.30 13.14 0.44
C ARG A 96 2.29 14.23 1.50
N TYR A 97 1.16 14.45 2.17
CA TYR A 97 1.06 15.39 3.29
C TYR A 97 2.01 15.02 4.43
N LEU A 98 1.89 13.78 4.95
CA LEU A 98 2.73 13.30 6.03
C LEU A 98 4.21 13.27 5.63
N ALA A 99 4.51 12.87 4.39
CA ALA A 99 5.86 12.87 3.87
C ALA A 99 6.49 14.25 3.86
N LYS A 100 5.76 15.28 3.41
CA LYS A 100 6.24 16.66 3.45
C LYS A 100 6.45 17.14 4.89
N LYS A 101 5.50 16.85 5.79
CA LYS A 101 5.59 17.19 7.22
C LYS A 101 6.84 16.60 7.89
N HIS A 102 7.28 15.43 7.45
CA HIS A 102 8.40 14.70 8.05
C HIS A 102 9.67 14.65 7.16
N ASN A 103 9.78 15.49 6.11
CA ASN A 103 10.93 15.52 5.20
C ASN A 103 11.23 14.21 4.45
N LEU A 104 10.18 13.43 4.14
CA LEU A 104 10.22 12.14 3.43
C LEU A 104 9.69 12.22 1.98
N ALA A 105 9.58 13.44 1.43
CA ALA A 105 9.08 13.70 0.08
C ALA A 105 10.21 13.97 -0.95
N GLY A 106 11.45 13.54 -0.67
CA GLY A 106 12.62 13.78 -1.51
C GLY A 106 13.25 15.17 -1.31
N GLN A 107 14.58 15.20 -1.21
CA GLN A 107 15.35 16.41 -0.93
C GLN A 107 15.84 17.10 -2.20
N THR A 108 16.05 16.32 -3.27
CA THR A 108 16.46 16.84 -4.58
C THR A 108 15.37 16.66 -5.62
N GLU A 109 15.42 17.44 -6.69
CA GLU A 109 14.50 17.28 -7.82
C GLU A 109 14.57 15.88 -8.43
N LYS A 110 15.77 15.31 -8.51
CA LYS A 110 15.99 13.95 -9.00
C LYS A 110 15.30 12.91 -8.11
N GLU A 111 15.33 13.09 -6.80
CA GLU A 111 14.63 12.20 -5.85
C GLU A 111 13.11 12.35 -5.98
N ARG A 112 12.60 13.58 -6.10
CA ARG A 112 11.17 13.86 -6.28
C ARG A 112 10.62 13.24 -7.55
N ILE A 113 11.30 13.40 -8.69
CA ILE A 113 10.91 12.77 -9.96
C ILE A 113 10.85 11.24 -9.83
N ARG A 114 11.82 10.64 -9.13
CA ARG A 114 11.82 9.18 -8.89
C ARG A 114 10.65 8.74 -8.02
N ILE A 115 10.35 9.51 -6.98
CA ILE A 115 9.21 9.28 -6.08
C ILE A 115 7.90 9.37 -6.87
N ASP A 116 7.69 10.44 -7.63
CA ASP A 116 6.46 10.68 -8.39
C ASP A 116 6.21 9.59 -9.43
N LEU A 117 7.24 9.21 -10.20
CA LEU A 117 7.15 8.15 -11.19
C LEU A 117 6.79 6.80 -10.54
N LEU A 118 7.46 6.45 -9.44
CA LEU A 118 7.23 5.16 -8.79
C LEU A 118 5.88 5.13 -8.04
N GLU A 119 5.44 6.24 -7.45
CA GLU A 119 4.13 6.33 -6.81
C GLU A 119 3.02 5.95 -7.80
N GLN A 120 3.04 6.56 -8.98
CA GLN A 120 2.06 6.30 -10.04
C GLN A 120 2.15 4.84 -10.51
N GLN A 121 3.37 4.34 -10.76
CA GLN A 121 3.56 2.97 -11.21
C GLN A 121 3.06 1.93 -10.19
N LEU A 122 3.32 2.15 -8.89
CA LEU A 122 2.84 1.29 -7.81
C LEU A 122 1.33 1.38 -7.64
N ARG A 123 0.73 2.56 -7.89
CA ARG A 123 -0.74 2.70 -7.91
C ARG A 123 -1.34 1.83 -9.01
N ASP A 124 -0.78 1.86 -10.21
CA ASP A 124 -1.27 1.04 -11.33
C ASP A 124 -1.13 -0.46 -11.04
N TYR A 125 0.04 -0.88 -10.57
CA TYR A 125 0.27 -2.30 -10.22
C TYR A 125 -0.67 -2.79 -9.14
N ARG A 126 -0.92 -1.95 -8.13
CA ARG A 126 -1.87 -2.27 -7.07
C ARG A 126 -3.30 -2.35 -7.61
N ASN A 127 -3.72 -1.43 -8.46
CA ASN A 127 -5.06 -1.44 -9.02
C ASN A 127 -5.32 -2.71 -9.85
N GLU A 128 -4.35 -3.13 -10.67
CA GLU A 128 -4.45 -4.38 -11.45
C GLU A 128 -4.55 -5.60 -10.52
N PHE A 129 -3.79 -5.63 -9.42
CA PHE A 129 -3.86 -6.71 -8.45
C PHE A 129 -5.24 -6.78 -7.74
N ILE A 130 -5.78 -5.63 -7.35
CA ILE A 130 -7.12 -5.55 -6.72
C ILE A 130 -8.24 -5.91 -7.71
N GLU A 131 -8.11 -5.50 -8.98
CA GLU A 131 -9.06 -5.87 -10.03
C GLU A 131 -9.09 -7.38 -10.23
N ALA A 132 -7.91 -8.02 -10.31
CA ALA A 132 -7.82 -9.47 -10.40
C ALA A 132 -8.48 -10.16 -9.19
N SER A 133 -8.31 -9.60 -7.99
CA SER A 133 -8.89 -10.10 -6.74
C SER A 133 -10.42 -10.02 -6.67
N THR A 134 -11.03 -9.09 -7.41
CA THR A 134 -12.47 -8.78 -7.34
C THR A 134 -13.24 -9.21 -8.60
N SER A 135 -12.55 -9.84 -9.55
CA SER A 135 -13.11 -10.38 -10.78
C SER A 135 -14.15 -11.46 -10.49
N LYS A 136 -15.25 -11.45 -11.28
CA LYS A 136 -16.25 -12.55 -11.27
C LYS A 136 -15.64 -13.88 -11.71
N ASN A 137 -14.60 -13.84 -12.54
CA ASN A 137 -13.80 -15.00 -12.92
C ASN A 137 -12.40 -14.84 -12.35
N PHE A 138 -12.32 -14.97 -11.02
CA PHE A 138 -11.09 -14.83 -10.27
C PHE A 138 -9.97 -15.70 -10.83
N GLU A 139 -10.22 -16.97 -11.11
CA GLU A 139 -9.17 -17.88 -11.57
C GLU A 139 -8.54 -17.44 -12.90
N LYS A 140 -9.35 -17.04 -13.88
CA LYS A 140 -8.82 -16.49 -15.15
C LYS A 140 -8.00 -15.22 -14.89
N SER A 141 -8.52 -14.27 -14.10
CA SER A 141 -7.84 -13.02 -13.81
C SER A 141 -6.55 -13.22 -13.01
N ARG A 142 -6.55 -14.17 -12.07
CA ARG A 142 -5.41 -14.58 -11.25
C ARG A 142 -4.28 -15.10 -12.12
N ILE A 143 -4.57 -16.05 -13.01
CA ILE A 143 -3.58 -16.63 -13.92
C ILE A 143 -2.99 -15.55 -14.85
N ILE A 144 -3.83 -14.68 -15.41
CA ILE A 144 -3.37 -13.56 -16.25
C ILE A 144 -2.43 -12.63 -15.47
N PHE A 145 -2.80 -12.28 -14.23
CA PHE A 145 -1.97 -11.44 -13.38
C PHE A 145 -0.62 -12.11 -13.07
N LEU A 146 -0.63 -13.41 -12.72
CA LEU A 146 0.59 -14.16 -12.43
C LEU A 146 1.52 -14.27 -13.63
N ALA A 147 0.99 -14.40 -14.85
CA ALA A 147 1.81 -14.38 -16.06
C ALA A 147 2.55 -13.04 -16.26
N LYS A 148 1.98 -11.92 -15.78
CA LYS A 148 2.57 -10.58 -15.88
C LYS A 148 3.43 -10.18 -14.67
N LEU A 149 3.20 -10.78 -13.52
CA LEU A 149 3.90 -10.44 -12.27
C LEU A 149 5.44 -10.46 -12.41
N PRO A 150 6.08 -11.44 -13.09
CA PRO A 150 7.53 -11.44 -13.30
C PRO A 150 8.09 -10.19 -13.98
N GLU A 151 7.36 -9.59 -14.92
CA GLU A 151 7.77 -8.36 -15.57
C GLU A 151 7.71 -7.18 -14.60
N LYS A 152 6.65 -7.10 -13.78
CA LYS A 152 6.50 -6.08 -12.74
C LYS A 152 7.59 -6.17 -11.66
N LEU A 153 7.96 -7.40 -11.26
CA LEU A 153 9.05 -7.60 -10.29
C LEU A 153 10.39 -7.17 -10.89
N ARG A 154 10.67 -7.56 -12.14
CA ARG A 154 11.90 -7.14 -12.84
C ARG A 154 11.96 -5.63 -13.05
N SER A 155 10.84 -4.97 -13.37
CA SER A 155 10.81 -3.51 -13.54
C SER A 155 11.12 -2.79 -12.22
N LEU A 156 10.54 -3.23 -11.09
CA LEU A 156 10.85 -2.70 -9.77
C LEU A 156 12.30 -2.95 -9.38
N SER A 157 12.80 -4.17 -9.59
CA SER A 157 14.20 -4.54 -9.34
C SER A 157 15.16 -3.67 -10.13
N ALA A 158 14.90 -3.46 -11.43
CA ALA A 158 15.68 -2.59 -12.30
C ALA A 158 15.56 -1.10 -11.96
N PHE A 159 14.45 -0.67 -11.36
CA PHE A 159 14.26 0.70 -10.92
C PHE A 159 15.00 0.99 -9.59
N LEU A 160 15.02 0.02 -8.67
CA LEU A 160 15.78 0.06 -7.41
C LEU A 160 17.29 0.03 -7.69
N LYS A 161 17.74 -0.95 -8.49
CA LYS A 161 19.17 -1.26 -8.76
C LYS A 161 19.91 -1.58 -7.46
N GLU A 162 21.08 -0.98 -7.27
CA GLU A 162 21.95 -1.10 -6.10
C GLU A 162 21.59 -0.12 -4.97
N ARG A 163 20.49 0.64 -5.11
CA ARG A 163 20.14 1.68 -4.12
C ARG A 163 19.55 1.04 -2.87
N PRO A 164 19.81 1.61 -1.68
CA PRO A 164 19.18 1.12 -0.46
C PRO A 164 17.67 1.38 -0.44
N PHE A 165 17.20 2.45 -1.08
CA PHE A 165 15.79 2.84 -1.15
C PHE A 165 15.43 3.28 -2.57
N PHE A 166 14.15 3.27 -2.90
CA PHE A 166 13.66 3.60 -4.23
C PHE A 166 13.88 5.07 -4.60
N CYS A 167 13.74 5.96 -3.62
CA CYS A 167 14.05 7.38 -3.78
C CYS A 167 15.54 7.61 -4.10
N GLY A 168 16.44 6.87 -3.43
CA GLY A 168 17.87 7.14 -3.48
C GLY A 168 18.62 6.47 -2.33
N ASN A 169 19.46 7.26 -1.66
CA ASN A 169 20.17 6.83 -0.45
C ASN A 169 19.33 7.01 0.82
N SER A 170 18.25 7.79 0.74
CA SER A 170 17.35 8.10 1.85
C SER A 170 16.00 7.43 1.63
N ILE A 171 15.38 7.01 2.72
CA ILE A 171 14.00 6.52 2.70
C ILE A 171 13.02 7.67 2.43
N SER A 172 11.91 7.35 1.81
CA SER A 172 10.81 8.25 1.47
C SER A 172 9.47 7.52 1.60
N TYR A 173 8.36 8.25 1.44
CA TYR A 173 7.05 7.60 1.55
C TYR A 173 6.77 6.53 0.48
N VAL A 174 7.40 6.64 -0.69
CA VAL A 174 7.21 5.64 -1.76
C VAL A 174 7.82 4.29 -1.40
N ASP A 175 8.80 4.27 -0.49
CA ASP A 175 9.38 3.03 0.02
C ASP A 175 8.37 2.25 0.86
N PHE A 176 7.46 2.91 1.60
CA PHE A 176 6.39 2.21 2.32
C PHE A 176 5.31 1.66 1.37
N MET A 177 5.06 2.35 0.25
CA MET A 177 4.18 1.82 -0.81
C MET A 177 4.82 0.60 -1.50
N ALA A 178 6.10 0.69 -1.82
CA ALA A 178 6.86 -0.39 -2.43
C ALA A 178 6.95 -1.59 -1.50
N TYR A 179 7.25 -1.36 -0.21
CA TYR A 179 7.27 -2.41 0.82
C TYR A 179 5.93 -3.14 0.88
N GLU A 180 4.80 -2.42 1.00
CA GLU A 180 3.47 -3.06 1.02
C GLU A 180 3.21 -3.91 -0.21
N TYR A 181 3.54 -3.41 -1.41
CA TYR A 181 3.34 -4.16 -2.64
C TYR A 181 4.24 -5.40 -2.70
N ILE A 182 5.54 -5.23 -2.44
CA ILE A 182 6.53 -6.32 -2.53
C ILE A 182 6.26 -7.39 -1.47
N ASP A 183 5.96 -7.01 -0.22
CA ASP A 183 5.66 -7.93 0.88
C ASP A 183 4.44 -8.80 0.57
N GLN A 184 3.35 -8.21 0.05
CA GLN A 184 2.17 -8.97 -0.34
C GLN A 184 2.47 -10.06 -1.38
N HIS A 185 3.27 -9.72 -2.39
CA HIS A 185 3.61 -10.66 -3.46
C HIS A 185 4.66 -11.68 -3.02
N TYR A 186 5.60 -11.28 -2.17
CA TYR A 186 6.57 -12.19 -1.58
C TYR A 186 5.88 -13.23 -0.70
N TYR A 187 4.92 -12.82 0.12
CA TYR A 187 4.12 -13.74 0.93
C TYR A 187 3.36 -14.77 0.08
N LEU A 188 2.77 -14.34 -1.03
CA LEU A 188 1.97 -15.21 -1.90
C LEU A 188 2.81 -16.09 -2.84
N TYR A 189 3.90 -15.56 -3.38
CA TYR A 189 4.66 -16.14 -4.50
C TYR A 189 6.18 -15.87 -4.38
N HIS A 190 6.78 -16.12 -3.21
CA HIS A 190 8.22 -15.94 -2.98
C HIS A 190 9.10 -16.62 -4.04
N GLU A 191 8.69 -17.77 -4.56
CA GLU A 191 9.42 -18.52 -5.59
C GLU A 191 9.67 -17.70 -6.86
N LEU A 192 8.78 -16.75 -7.20
CA LEU A 192 8.93 -15.90 -8.38
C LEU A 192 10.06 -14.87 -8.19
N PHE A 193 10.36 -14.47 -6.95
CA PHE A 193 11.46 -13.55 -6.70
C PHE A 193 12.81 -14.19 -6.98
N GLU A 194 12.98 -15.45 -6.54
CA GLU A 194 14.18 -16.24 -6.79
C GLU A 194 14.30 -16.60 -8.27
N GLN A 195 13.22 -17.13 -8.87
CA GLN A 195 13.19 -17.57 -10.26
C GLN A 195 13.56 -16.46 -11.26
N TYR A 196 13.14 -15.23 -10.99
CA TYR A 196 13.37 -14.08 -11.86
C TYR A 196 14.50 -13.15 -11.38
N GLY A 197 15.34 -13.61 -10.44
CA GLY A 197 16.56 -12.90 -10.03
C GLY A 197 16.33 -11.56 -9.33
N CYS A 198 15.20 -11.40 -8.62
CA CYS A 198 14.80 -10.16 -7.96
C CYS A 198 15.31 -10.07 -6.51
N GLN A 199 16.55 -10.53 -6.26
CA GLN A 199 17.13 -10.62 -4.91
C GLN A 199 17.21 -9.26 -4.20
N ASN A 200 17.50 -8.19 -4.93
CA ASN A 200 17.56 -6.84 -4.37
C ASN A 200 16.21 -6.35 -3.79
N LEU A 201 15.07 -6.88 -4.27
CA LEU A 201 13.76 -6.59 -3.70
C LEU A 201 13.56 -7.31 -2.35
N ILE A 202 14.06 -8.54 -2.22
CA ILE A 202 14.05 -9.29 -0.95
C ILE A 202 14.93 -8.56 0.07
N GLU A 203 16.13 -8.13 -0.34
CA GLU A 203 17.02 -7.35 0.51
C GLU A 203 16.42 -6.00 0.91
N PHE A 204 15.67 -5.36 0.02
CA PHE A 204 14.90 -4.17 0.33
C PHE A 204 13.85 -4.41 1.42
N LEU A 205 13.09 -5.52 1.35
CA LEU A 205 12.15 -5.89 2.42
C LEU A 205 12.87 -6.00 3.76
N HIS A 206 13.92 -6.81 3.83
CA HIS A 206 14.70 -7.00 5.06
C HIS A 206 15.26 -5.67 5.61
N ARG A 207 15.69 -4.76 4.73
CA ARG A 207 16.20 -3.45 5.12
C ARG A 207 15.12 -2.58 5.76
N VAL A 208 13.91 -2.56 5.20
CA VAL A 208 12.78 -1.80 5.77
C VAL A 208 12.34 -2.40 7.11
N GLU A 209 12.28 -3.73 7.22
CA GLU A 209 11.92 -4.45 8.45
C GLU A 209 12.97 -4.33 9.56
N ALA A 210 14.23 -4.12 9.19
CA ALA A 210 15.32 -3.88 10.13
C ALA A 210 15.29 -2.46 10.73
N LEU A 211 14.50 -1.53 10.19
CA LEU A 211 14.35 -0.20 10.78
C LEU A 211 13.73 -0.33 12.18
N PRO A 212 14.34 0.23 13.24
CA PRO A 212 13.88 -0.02 14.61
C PRO A 212 12.40 0.29 14.85
N THR A 213 11.89 1.39 14.27
CA THR A 213 10.49 1.81 14.38
C THR A 213 9.52 0.89 13.63
N ILE A 214 9.92 0.38 12.46
CA ILE A 214 9.11 -0.58 11.71
C ILE A 214 9.11 -1.93 12.42
N LYS A 215 10.27 -2.39 12.88
CA LYS A 215 10.40 -3.62 13.67
C LYS A 215 9.51 -3.56 14.91
N GLU A 216 9.62 -2.49 15.69
CA GLU A 216 8.78 -2.26 16.87
C GLU A 216 7.30 -2.35 16.52
N TYR A 217 6.86 -1.66 15.46
CA TYR A 217 5.49 -1.74 14.97
C TYR A 217 5.09 -3.17 14.60
N GLN A 218 5.89 -3.91 13.82
CA GLN A 218 5.58 -5.29 13.39
C GLN A 218 5.41 -6.31 14.53
N TYR A 219 6.00 -6.05 15.69
CA TYR A 219 5.85 -6.85 16.91
C TYR A 219 4.78 -6.31 17.89
N SER A 220 4.18 -5.16 17.59
CA SER A 220 3.09 -4.60 18.39
C SER A 220 1.75 -5.28 18.11
N GLN A 221 0.77 -5.06 19.00
CA GLN A 221 -0.60 -5.54 18.81
C GLN A 221 -1.37 -4.76 17.73
N GLU A 222 -0.88 -3.58 17.35
CA GLU A 222 -1.49 -2.71 16.34
C GLU A 222 -1.20 -3.21 14.91
N TYR A 223 -0.17 -4.05 14.74
CA TYR A 223 0.22 -4.54 13.42
C TYR A 223 -0.77 -5.54 12.83
N ILE A 224 -1.38 -5.15 11.71
CA ILE A 224 -2.22 -6.05 10.91
C ILE A 224 -1.32 -6.94 10.05
N ARG A 225 -0.93 -8.10 10.59
CA ARG A 225 0.06 -9.01 9.99
C ARG A 225 -0.39 -9.61 8.67
N HIS A 226 -1.58 -10.20 8.64
CA HIS A 226 -2.07 -10.85 7.44
C HIS A 226 -2.81 -9.88 6.53
N PRO A 227 -2.73 -10.06 5.21
CA PRO A 227 -3.25 -9.05 4.31
C PRO A 227 -4.77 -9.00 4.25
N SER A 228 -5.25 -8.01 3.50
CA SER A 228 -6.66 -7.59 3.44
C SER A 228 -7.63 -8.74 3.18
N GLY A 229 -8.86 -8.64 3.68
CA GLY A 229 -9.98 -9.51 3.26
C GLY A 229 -10.21 -9.53 1.74
N LEU A 230 -9.72 -8.52 1.01
CA LEU A 230 -9.68 -8.51 -0.46
C LEU A 230 -8.80 -9.62 -1.06
N LEU A 231 -7.88 -10.19 -0.28
CA LEU A 231 -6.90 -11.17 -0.73
C LEU A 231 -7.24 -12.61 -0.29
N ILE A 232 -8.40 -12.84 0.33
CA ILE A 232 -8.84 -14.18 0.77
C ILE A 232 -8.78 -15.19 -0.38
N GLN A 233 -9.29 -14.82 -1.56
CA GLN A 233 -9.30 -15.70 -2.73
C GLN A 233 -7.87 -16.08 -3.18
N TRP A 234 -6.89 -15.18 -3.03
CA TRP A 234 -5.49 -15.47 -3.33
C TRP A 234 -4.89 -16.48 -2.35
N TYR A 235 -5.21 -16.38 -1.06
CA TYR A 235 -4.76 -17.36 -0.07
C TYR A 235 -5.36 -18.74 -0.29
N GLU A 236 -6.67 -18.79 -0.55
CA GLU A 236 -7.36 -20.04 -0.88
C GLU A 236 -6.73 -20.68 -2.12
N ALA A 237 -6.54 -19.92 -3.19
CA ALA A 237 -5.90 -20.43 -4.41
C ALA A 237 -4.48 -20.93 -4.18
N LYS A 238 -3.64 -20.18 -3.45
CA LYS A 238 -2.26 -20.61 -3.14
C LYS A 238 -2.25 -21.87 -2.27
N PHE A 239 -3.14 -21.96 -1.29
CA PHE A 239 -3.28 -23.17 -0.46
C PHE A 239 -3.67 -24.37 -1.33
N PHE A 240 -4.63 -24.21 -2.25
CA PHE A 240 -5.03 -25.27 -3.16
C PHE A 240 -3.93 -25.66 -4.14
N SER A 241 -3.21 -24.73 -4.78
CA SER A 241 -2.15 -25.07 -5.73
C SER A 241 -0.95 -25.76 -5.06
N THR A 242 -0.65 -25.40 -3.81
CA THR A 242 0.46 -26.00 -3.03
C THR A 242 0.16 -27.44 -2.61
N PHE A 243 -1.09 -27.75 -2.23
CA PHE A 243 -1.45 -29.06 -1.66
C PHE A 243 -2.16 -30.00 -2.64
N ASN A 244 -2.95 -29.47 -3.58
CA ASN A 244 -3.64 -30.23 -4.61
C ASN A 244 -3.02 -29.89 -5.98
N ARG A 245 -2.15 -30.77 -6.48
CA ARG A 245 -1.50 -30.66 -7.82
C ARG A 245 -2.48 -30.59 -9.01
N SER A 246 -3.78 -30.45 -8.80
CA SER A 246 -4.82 -30.40 -9.82
C SER A 246 -5.03 -29.01 -10.43
N VAL A 247 -4.60 -27.92 -9.77
CA VAL A 247 -4.72 -26.55 -10.30
C VAL A 247 -3.32 -26.00 -10.53
N SER A 248 -2.93 -25.92 -11.80
CA SER A 248 -1.65 -25.35 -12.22
C SER A 248 -1.70 -23.83 -12.13
N ASP A 249 -0.66 -23.21 -11.55
CA ASP A 249 -0.46 -21.76 -11.60
C ASP A 249 0.00 -21.26 -12.99
N LYS A 250 0.16 -22.17 -13.96
CA LYS A 250 0.45 -21.86 -15.37
C LYS A 250 -0.85 -21.72 -16.18
N PRO A 251 -0.92 -20.77 -17.11
CA PRO A 251 -2.04 -20.67 -18.04
C PRO A 251 -2.13 -21.90 -18.95
N THR A 252 -3.34 -22.18 -19.46
CA THR A 252 -3.53 -23.16 -20.53
C THR A 252 -3.04 -22.59 -21.87
N GLU A 253 -2.64 -23.43 -22.83
CA GLU A 253 -2.18 -22.95 -24.16
C GLU A 253 -3.18 -21.98 -24.82
N GLN A 254 -4.49 -22.22 -24.67
CA GLN A 254 -5.54 -21.34 -25.17
C GLN A 254 -5.52 -19.96 -24.47
N LEU A 255 -5.35 -19.95 -23.15
CA LEU A 255 -5.25 -18.71 -22.38
C LEU A 255 -3.93 -17.98 -22.67
N GLU A 256 -2.83 -18.71 -22.91
CA GLU A 256 -1.56 -18.12 -23.35
C GLU A 256 -1.71 -17.41 -24.70
N GLN A 257 -2.39 -18.04 -25.67
CA GLN A 257 -2.70 -17.43 -26.96
C GLN A 257 -3.61 -16.20 -26.80
N GLU A 258 -4.63 -16.25 -25.95
CA GLU A 258 -5.48 -15.09 -25.65
C GLU A 258 -4.69 -13.94 -24.99
N ILE A 259 -3.79 -14.25 -24.05
CA ILE A 259 -2.92 -13.26 -23.39
C ILE A 259 -2.00 -12.62 -24.42
N GLN A 260 -1.36 -13.41 -25.29
CA GLN A 260 -0.48 -12.89 -26.34
C GLN A 260 -1.24 -12.00 -27.33
N GLN A 261 -2.43 -12.41 -27.77
CA GLN A 261 -3.27 -11.61 -28.68
C GLN A 261 -3.73 -10.30 -28.05
N ASN A 262 -4.11 -10.31 -26.77
CA ASN A 262 -4.51 -9.08 -26.07
C ASN A 262 -3.33 -8.15 -25.79
N THR A 263 -2.14 -8.71 -25.52
CA THR A 263 -0.90 -7.94 -25.36
C THR A 263 -0.52 -7.26 -26.69
N ILE A 264 -0.56 -8.01 -27.81
CA ILE A 264 -0.28 -7.47 -29.16
C ILE A 264 -1.27 -6.37 -29.52
N LYS A 265 -2.58 -6.57 -29.28
CA LYS A 265 -3.61 -5.56 -29.53
C LYS A 265 -3.42 -4.28 -28.69
N SER A 266 -2.96 -4.41 -27.44
CA SER A 266 -2.66 -3.23 -26.62
C SER A 266 -1.45 -2.44 -27.10
N THR A 267 -0.42 -3.11 -27.66
CA THR A 267 0.72 -2.44 -28.31
C THR A 267 0.31 -1.77 -29.62
N ASP A 268 -0.54 -2.42 -30.43
CA ASP A 268 -1.04 -1.83 -31.69
C ASP A 268 -1.96 -0.62 -31.44
N GLN A 269 -2.74 -0.61 -30.36
CA GLN A 269 -3.53 0.56 -29.95
C GLN A 269 -2.66 1.69 -29.40
N ASN A 270 -1.61 1.38 -28.63
CA ASN A 270 -0.66 2.39 -28.15
C ASN A 270 0.14 3.03 -29.31
N ASP A 271 0.43 2.31 -30.39
CA ASP A 271 1.07 2.88 -31.58
C ASP A 271 0.11 3.77 -32.41
N GLN A 272 -1.21 3.56 -32.32
CA GLN A 272 -2.21 4.45 -32.93
C GLN A 272 -2.48 5.69 -32.08
N ASP A 273 -2.45 5.59 -30.74
CA ASP A 273 -2.66 6.70 -29.82
C ASP A 273 -1.40 7.56 -29.61
N MET A 274 -0.21 7.09 -30.01
CA MET A 274 1.03 7.88 -29.99
C MET A 274 1.00 9.11 -30.93
N TYR A 275 0.05 9.15 -31.87
CA TYR A 275 -0.12 10.24 -32.83
C TYR A 275 -1.25 11.22 -32.50
N LEU A 276 -1.92 11.05 -31.36
CA LEU A 276 -2.96 11.98 -30.90
C LEU A 276 -2.73 12.33 -29.44
N VAL A 277 -1.85 13.32 -29.24
CA VAL A 277 -1.75 14.09 -28.00
C VAL A 277 -2.72 15.27 -28.07
#